data_AF-A0A7C5H7H8-F1
#
_entry.id   AF-A0A7C5H7H8-F1
#
_cell.length_a   1.000
_cell.length_b   1.000
_cell.length_c   1.000
_cell.angle_alpha   90.00
_cell.angle_beta   90.00
_cell.angle_gamma   90.00
#
_symmetry.space_group_name_H-M   'P 1'
#
loop_
_entity.id
_entity.type
_entity.pdbx_description
1 polymer ?
#
loop_
_entity_poly.entity_id
_entity_poly.type
_entity_poly.pdbx_seq_one_letter_code
_entity_poly.pdbx_strand_id
1 'polypeptide(L)'
;MVVGESYNLFVKSTDIALAKDFSGTISVLNQLKATILSIRCEEILCSMVLDIDGFEVEAIVPKSSAEAMALNVGDSVIAFIKASEVAVC
;
A
#
# COMPACT_ATOMS: atom_id res chain seq x y z
N MET A 1 -10.35 -22.44 0.87
CA MET A 1 -9.33 -22.14 1.89
C MET A 1 -9.53 -23.09 3.04
N VAL A 2 -8.53 -23.93 3.30
CA VAL A 2 -8.50 -24.84 4.44
C VAL A 2 -7.58 -24.24 5.50
N VAL A 3 -8.00 -24.27 6.76
CA VAL A 3 -7.18 -23.78 7.87
C VAL A 3 -5.92 -24.64 7.96
N GLY A 4 -4.75 -24.02 7.93
CA GLY A 4 -3.44 -24.69 8.02
C GLY A 4 -2.67 -24.79 6.69
N GLU A 5 -3.26 -24.34 5.58
CA GLU A 5 -2.55 -24.27 4.29
C GLU A 5 -2.03 -22.86 3.99
N SER A 6 -0.93 -22.81 3.23
CA SER A 6 -0.36 -21.55 2.74
C SER A 6 -0.95 -21.22 1.38
N TYR A 7 -1.36 -19.96 1.20
CA TYR A 7 -1.89 -19.45 -0.05
C TYR A 7 -1.11 -18.21 -0.47
N ASN A 8 -0.93 -18.04 -1.78
CA ASN A 8 -0.38 -16.79 -2.31
C ASN A 8 -1.53 -15.82 -2.56
N LEU A 9 -1.39 -14.61 -2.01
CA LEU A 9 -2.34 -13.53 -2.22
C LEU A 9 -1.74 -12.54 -3.22
N PHE A 10 -2.56 -12.12 -4.17
CA PHE A 10 -2.19 -11.11 -5.15
C PHE A 10 -3.10 -9.90 -5.01
N VAL A 11 -2.49 -8.72 -5.07
CA VAL A 11 -3.17 -7.43 -5.14
C VAL A 11 -2.50 -6.61 -6.24
N LYS A 12 -3.26 -5.82 -6.98
CA LYS A 12 -2.67 -4.91 -7.97
C LYS A 12 -2.05 -3.72 -7.26
N SER A 13 -0.91 -3.22 -7.74
CA SER A 13 -0.25 -2.05 -7.16
C SER A 13 -1.15 -0.81 -7.12
N THR A 14 -2.12 -0.69 -8.06
CA THR A 14 -3.11 0.40 -8.12
C THR A 14 -4.23 0.31 -7.10
N ASP A 15 -4.40 -0.86 -6.48
CA ASP A 15 -5.48 -1.19 -5.55
C ASP A 15 -4.99 -1.06 -4.08
N ILE A 16 -3.82 -0.42 -3.90
CA ILE A 16 -3.23 -0.11 -2.60
C ILE A 16 -3.34 1.39 -2.36
N ALA A 17 -4.13 1.78 -1.37
CA ALA A 17 -4.22 3.17 -0.94
C ALA A 17 -3.23 3.45 0.21
N LEU A 18 -2.63 4.63 0.23
CA LEU A 18 -1.69 5.04 1.26
C LEU A 18 -2.27 6.13 2.13
N ALA A 19 -1.96 6.08 3.42
CA ALA A 19 -2.19 7.20 4.32
C ALA A 19 -0.97 7.44 5.22
N LYS A 20 -0.61 8.71 5.34
CA LYS A 20 0.39 9.20 6.29
C LYS A 20 -0.33 9.86 7.46
N ASP A 21 0.17 9.65 8.68
CA ASP A 21 -0.40 10.20 9.91
C ASP A 21 -1.92 9.91 10.09
N PHE A 22 -2.36 8.74 9.62
CA PHE A 22 -3.77 8.38 9.64
C PHE A 22 -4.32 8.28 11.07
N SER A 23 -5.47 8.93 11.30
CA SER A 23 -6.23 8.83 12.54
C SER A 23 -7.71 8.68 12.21
N GLY A 24 -8.43 7.89 13.00
CA GLY A 24 -9.86 7.63 12.83
C GLY A 24 -10.19 6.17 12.51
N THR A 25 -11.43 5.95 12.07
CA THR A 25 -11.98 4.62 11.83
C THR A 25 -12.43 4.49 10.38
N ILE A 26 -12.02 3.42 9.71
CA ILE A 26 -12.43 3.07 8.35
C ILE A 26 -12.86 1.61 8.28
N SER A 27 -13.62 1.25 7.25
CA SER A 27 -14.09 -0.12 7.01
C SER A 27 -13.08 -1.02 6.31
N VAL A 28 -11.86 -0.54 6.02
CA VAL A 28 -10.79 -1.34 5.44
C VAL A 28 -10.07 -2.10 6.55
N LEU A 29 -10.15 -3.43 6.51
CA LEU A 29 -9.60 -4.30 7.54
C LEU A 29 -8.09 -4.58 7.34
N ASN A 30 -7.65 -4.69 6.09
CA ASN A 30 -6.24 -4.94 5.80
C ASN A 30 -5.50 -3.60 5.82
N GLN A 31 -4.94 -3.29 6.99
CA GLN A 31 -4.14 -2.10 7.25
C GLN A 31 -2.73 -2.57 7.58
N LEU A 32 -1.81 -2.34 6.64
CA LEU A 32 -0.43 -2.80 6.77
C LEU A 32 0.45 -1.59 7.01
N LYS A 33 1.18 -1.58 8.13
CA LYS A 33 2.19 -0.54 8.36
C LYS A 33 3.33 -0.77 7.38
N ALA A 34 3.77 0.31 6.77
CA ALA A 34 4.78 0.27 5.73
C ALA A 34 5.79 1.42 5.91
N THR A 35 7.00 1.19 5.42
CA THR A 35 8.01 2.23 5.24
C THR A 35 8.24 2.43 3.75
N ILE A 36 8.25 3.68 3.28
CA ILE A 36 8.55 3.95 1.86
C ILE A 36 10.05 3.78 1.63
N LEU A 37 10.43 2.83 0.77
CA LEU A 37 11.81 2.56 0.39
C LEU A 37 12.26 3.39 -0.82
N SER A 38 11.38 3.57 -1.80
CA SER A 38 11.66 4.39 -2.98
C SER A 38 10.38 4.99 -3.55
N ILE A 39 10.52 6.13 -4.24
CA ILE A 39 9.43 6.81 -4.93
C ILE A 39 9.91 7.16 -6.34
N ARG A 40 9.07 6.86 -7.34
CA ARG A 40 9.28 7.24 -8.73
C ARG A 40 8.01 7.87 -9.27
N CYS A 41 8.05 9.18 -9.51
CA CYS A 41 6.91 9.94 -10.01
C CYS A 41 7.08 10.30 -11.48
N GLU A 42 6.01 10.11 -12.24
CA GLU A 42 5.87 10.57 -13.61
C GLU A 42 4.97 11.81 -13.66
N GLU A 43 4.19 12.00 -14.73
CA GLU A 43 3.32 13.17 -14.89
C GLU A 43 2.04 13.06 -14.04
N ILE A 44 1.43 11.87 -14.00
CA ILE A 44 0.11 11.65 -13.37
C ILE A 44 0.20 10.74 -12.14
N LEU A 45 1.14 9.80 -12.15
CA LEU A 45 1.23 8.72 -11.17
C LEU A 45 2.60 8.71 -10.49
N CYS A 46 2.63 8.17 -9.27
CA CYS A 46 3.85 7.80 -8.57
C CYS A 46 3.79 6.32 -8.21
N SER A 47 4.82 5.57 -8.62
CA SER A 47 5.10 4.23 -8.10
C SER A 47 5.99 4.34 -6.87
N MET A 48 5.70 3.53 -5.86
CA MET A 48 6.42 3.51 -4.59
C MET A 48 6.70 2.07 -4.20
N VAL A 49 7.92 1.79 -3.77
CA VAL A 49 8.24 0.51 -3.13
C VAL A 49 8.11 0.69 -1.62
N LEU A 50 7.35 -0.19 -1.00
CA LEU A 50 7.03 -0.20 0.42
C LEU A 50 7.65 -1.42 1.06
N ASP A 51 8.25 -1.24 2.23
CA ASP A 51 8.62 -2.34 3.13
C ASP A 51 7.48 -2.59 4.13
N ILE A 52 6.93 -3.80 4.12
CA ILE A 52 5.94 -4.28 5.06
C ILE A 52 6.53 -5.49 5.78
N ASP A 53 7.04 -5.29 7.00
CA ASP A 53 7.66 -6.34 7.82
C ASP A 53 8.71 -7.19 7.07
N GLY A 54 9.52 -6.56 6.20
CA GLY A 54 10.55 -7.22 5.40
C GLY A 54 10.09 -7.69 4.01
N PHE A 55 8.82 -7.47 3.65
CA PHE A 55 8.27 -7.77 2.32
C PHE A 55 8.14 -6.49 1.50
N GLU A 56 8.70 -6.51 0.29
CA GLU A 56 8.55 -5.41 -0.66
C GLU A 56 7.21 -5.49 -1.40
N VAL A 57 6.46 -4.39 -1.38
CA VAL A 57 5.19 -4.24 -2.09
C VAL A 57 5.21 -2.94 -2.88
N GLU A 58 4.79 -2.98 -4.13
CA GLU A 58 4.64 -1.79 -4.94
C GLU A 58 3.23 -1.19 -4.76
N ALA A 59 3.15 0.12 -4.54
CA ALA A 59 1.91 0.88 -4.61
C ALA A 59 2.00 1.96 -5.69
N ILE A 60 0.91 2.15 -6.43
CA ILE A 60 0.78 3.20 -7.44
C ILE A 60 -0.34 4.14 -7.00
N VAL A 61 0.02 5.40 -6.76
CA VAL A 61 -0.92 6.45 -6.32
C VAL A 61 -0.87 7.66 -7.26
N PRO A 62 -1.96 8.46 -7.35
CA PRO A 62 -1.92 9.72 -8.07
C PRO A 62 -0.85 10.66 -7.51
N LYS A 63 -0.09 11.29 -8.40
CA LYS A 63 0.97 12.24 -8.02
C LYS A 63 0.44 13.37 -7.15
N SER A 64 -0.74 13.90 -7.48
CA SER A 64 -1.41 14.93 -6.68
C SER A 64 -1.65 14.50 -5.22
N SER A 65 -1.94 13.21 -4.99
CA SER A 65 -2.13 12.67 -3.64
C SER A 65 -0.80 12.50 -2.90
N ALA A 66 0.23 12.02 -3.60
CA ALA A 66 1.57 11.90 -3.03
C ALA A 66 2.15 13.27 -2.61
N GLU A 67 1.97 14.29 -3.45
CA GLU A 67 2.37 15.67 -3.18
C GLU A 67 1.54 16.28 -2.03
N ALA A 68 0.21 16.10 -2.03
CA ALA A 68 -0.66 16.62 -0.97
C ALA A 68 -0.33 16.02 0.41
N MET A 69 0.09 14.76 0.45
CA MET A 69 0.54 14.09 1.69
C MET A 69 2.02 14.34 2.00
N ALA A 70 2.77 15.01 1.12
CA ALA A 70 4.21 15.18 1.23
C ALA A 70 4.92 13.84 1.52
N LEU A 71 4.64 12.82 0.71
CA LEU A 71 5.26 11.49 0.83
C LEU A 71 6.73 11.55 0.42
N ASN A 72 7.58 10.98 1.26
CA ASN A 72 9.02 10.92 1.10
C ASN A 72 9.55 9.52 1.41
N VAL A 73 10.72 9.19 0.85
CA VAL A 73 11.45 7.98 1.24
C VAL A 73 11.77 8.05 2.73
N GLY A 74 11.54 6.94 3.43
CA GLY A 74 11.69 6.81 4.88
C GLY A 74 10.42 7.14 5.67
N ASP A 75 9.36 7.65 5.03
CA ASP A 75 8.09 7.88 5.72
C ASP A 75 7.45 6.56 6.17
N SER A 76 6.89 6.57 7.38
CA SER A 76 5.96 5.53 7.83
C SER A 76 4.55 5.86 7.36
N VAL A 77 3.94 4.91 6.65
CA VAL A 77 2.59 5.02 6.11
C VAL A 77 1.78 3.78 6.46
N ILE A 78 0.46 3.87 6.30
CA ILE A 78 -0.42 2.70 6.32
C ILE A 78 -0.86 2.42 4.88
N ALA A 79 -0.58 1.22 4.42
CA ALA A 79 -1.10 0.67 3.18
C ALA A 79 -2.46 -0.01 3.46
N PHE A 80 -3.50 0.53 2.84
CA PHE A 80 -4.85 0.02 2.89
C PHE A 80 -5.12 -0.82 1.65
N ILE A 81 -5.48 -2.09 1.87
CA ILE A 81 -5.85 -3.01 0.80
C ILE A 81 -7.31 -3.38 1.00
N LYS A 82 -8.16 -3.07 0.03
CA LYS A 82 -9.56 -3.47 0.11
C LYS A 82 -9.65 -4.98 -0.08
N ALA A 83 -10.32 -5.68 0.84
CA ALA A 83 -10.42 -7.15 0.78
C ALA A 83 -11.04 -7.68 -0.53
N SER A 84 -11.89 -6.88 -1.19
CA SER A 84 -12.48 -7.24 -2.49
C SER A 84 -11.49 -7.25 -3.66
N GLU A 85 -10.29 -6.70 -3.47
CA GLU A 85 -9.24 -6.56 -4.50
C GLU A 85 -8.10 -7.56 -4.29
N VAL A 86 -8.22 -8.44 -3.29
CA VAL A 86 -7.28 -9.54 -3.04
C VAL A 86 -7.74 -10.79 -3.79
N ALA A 87 -6.87 -11.34 -4.63
CA ALA A 87 -7.06 -12.62 -5.29
C ALA A 87 -6.26 -13.72 -4.60
N VAL A 88 -6.88 -14.90 -4.46
CA VAL A 88 -6.24 -16.12 -3.96
C VAL A 88 -5.93 -17.02 -5.15
N CYS A 89 -4.71 -17.55 -5.22
CA CYS A 89 -4.31 -18.58 -6.18
C CYS A 89 -4.02 -19.89 -5.42
#